data_AF-A0A257UHK8-F1
#
_entry.id   AF-A0A257UHK8-F1
#
_cell.length_a   1.000
_cell.length_b   1.000
_cell.length_c   1.000
_cell.angle_alpha   90.00
_cell.angle_beta   90.00
_cell.angle_gamma   90.00
#
_symmetry.space_group_name_H-M   'P 1'
#
loop_
_entity.id
_entity.type
_entity.pdbx_description
1 polymer ?
#
loop_
_entity_poly.entity_id
_entity_poly.type
_entity_poly.pdbx_seq_one_letter_code
_entity_poly.pdbx_strand_id
1 'polypeptide(L)'
;ARRLGERVGGELGIPVYLYEFAASRPERRNLADIRAGEYEGLAEKLDDPAWRPDFGPAAFVPRSGATVIGARKFLVAFNVNLNTLDKRLANRVALDVREKGRRRRNEHGEPVLDGRGDPVWDPGILRSVKAVGWVIPEFGCAQISMNLTDLEVTPLHVAFDTCDERARERGLRATGSEIVGLIPKAALLAAGRHYLARMGRSTGVPESALLHVAMRTLGLA
;
A
#
# COMPACT_ATOMS: atom_id res chain seq x y z
N ALA A 1 10.12 17.90 4.74
CA ALA A 1 8.69 17.90 5.11
C ALA A 1 8.28 19.20 5.80
N ARG A 2 8.67 19.46 7.06
CA ARG A 2 8.22 20.64 7.84
C ARG A 2 8.41 21.98 7.13
N ARG A 3 9.63 22.30 6.68
CA ARG A 3 9.92 23.53 5.91
C ARG A 3 9.04 23.70 4.65
N LEU A 4 8.73 22.60 3.96
CA LEU A 4 7.84 22.66 2.80
C LEU A 4 6.39 22.92 3.23
N GLY A 5 5.93 22.26 4.29
CA GLY A 5 4.59 22.47 4.82
C GLY A 5 4.35 23.88 5.33
N GLU A 6 5.32 24.46 6.03
CA GLU A 6 5.27 25.85 6.47
C GLU A 6 5.13 26.82 5.29
N ARG A 7 5.94 26.64 4.23
CA ARG A 7 5.85 27.45 3.01
C ARG A 7 4.54 27.28 2.27
N VAL A 8 4.06 26.04 2.08
CA VAL A 8 2.76 25.79 1.42
C VAL A 8 1.62 26.41 2.23
N GLY A 9 1.63 26.26 3.56
CA GLY A 9 0.61 26.82 4.42
C GLY A 9 0.62 28.34 4.44
N GLY A 10 1.80 28.96 4.56
CA GLY A 10 1.96 30.41 4.64
C GLY A 10 1.84 31.14 3.31
N GLU A 11 2.54 30.66 2.26
CA GLU A 11 2.60 31.33 0.95
C GLU A 11 1.34 31.09 0.11
N LEU A 12 0.68 29.92 0.25
CA LEU A 12 -0.49 29.57 -0.57
C LEU A 12 -1.81 29.60 0.21
N GLY A 13 -1.78 29.74 1.55
CA GLY A 13 -2.98 29.73 2.37
C GLY A 13 -3.73 28.39 2.39
N ILE A 14 -3.04 27.28 2.11
CA ILE A 14 -3.64 25.94 2.04
C ILE A 14 -3.46 25.23 3.39
N PRO A 15 -4.49 24.58 3.97
CA PRO A 15 -4.33 23.72 5.13
C PRO A 15 -3.34 22.58 4.86
N VAL A 16 -2.32 22.43 5.70
CA VAL A 16 -1.31 21.37 5.56
C VAL A 16 -1.29 20.44 6.76
N TYR A 17 -1.31 19.13 6.50
CA TYR A 17 -1.08 18.09 7.50
C TYR A 17 0.27 17.40 7.28
N LEU A 18 0.98 17.11 8.37
CA LEU A 18 2.19 16.31 8.33
C LEU A 18 1.88 14.84 8.61
N TYR A 19 2.50 13.93 7.86
CA TYR A 19 2.29 12.48 8.03
C TYR A 19 3.60 11.67 8.05
N GLU A 20 3.49 10.37 8.36
CA GLU A 20 4.61 9.43 8.51
C GLU A 20 5.68 9.94 9.49
N PHE A 21 6.97 9.86 9.16
CA PHE A 21 8.05 10.32 10.05
C PHE A 21 8.03 11.83 10.31
N ALA A 22 7.22 12.59 9.57
CA ALA A 22 7.02 14.02 9.80
C ALA A 22 5.79 14.33 10.65
N ALA A 23 4.93 13.34 10.94
CA ALA A 23 3.69 13.53 11.68
C ALA A 23 3.95 14.26 13.00
N SER A 24 3.15 15.27 13.29
CA SER A 24 3.20 16.02 14.55
C SER A 24 2.53 15.27 15.70
N ARG A 25 1.64 14.33 15.37
CA ARG A 25 0.84 13.55 16.30
C ARG A 25 0.78 12.08 15.86
N PRO A 26 0.72 11.12 16.79
CA PRO A 26 0.67 9.69 16.45
C PRO A 26 -0.49 9.33 15.52
N GLU A 27 -1.66 9.94 15.70
CA GLU A 27 -2.89 9.66 14.95
C GLU A 27 -2.80 10.12 13.48
N ARG A 28 -1.85 11.01 13.17
CA ARG A 28 -1.60 11.52 11.80
C ARG A 28 -0.55 10.71 11.04
N ARG A 29 0.02 9.67 11.64
CA ARG A 29 1.09 8.93 11.00
C ARG A 29 0.61 8.25 9.70
N ASN A 30 -0.58 7.67 9.73
CA ASN A 30 -1.14 6.96 8.58
C ASN A 30 -1.96 7.92 7.70
N LEU A 31 -1.56 8.00 6.42
CA LEU A 31 -2.23 8.85 5.42
C LEU A 31 -3.72 8.56 5.26
N ALA A 32 -4.16 7.30 5.42
CA ALA A 32 -5.56 6.93 5.25
C ALA A 32 -6.45 7.59 6.31
N ASP A 33 -5.94 7.79 7.52
CA ASP A 33 -6.69 8.36 8.63
C ASP A 33 -6.85 9.88 8.42
N ILE A 34 -5.79 10.55 7.94
CA ILE A 34 -5.89 11.97 7.51
C ILE A 34 -6.87 12.13 6.35
N ARG A 35 -6.88 11.21 5.38
CA ARG A 35 -7.72 11.26 4.18
C ARG A 35 -9.16 10.77 4.38
N ALA A 36 -9.52 10.27 5.56
CA ALA A 36 -10.88 9.81 5.81
C ALA A 36 -11.89 10.96 5.57
N GLY A 37 -12.95 10.70 4.81
CA GLY A 37 -13.90 11.72 4.36
C GLY A 37 -13.50 12.47 3.08
N GLU A 38 -12.27 12.27 2.59
CA GLU A 38 -11.75 12.85 1.35
C GLU A 38 -11.92 14.38 1.27
N TYR A 39 -12.30 14.92 0.12
CA TYR A 39 -12.49 16.36 -0.07
C TYR A 39 -13.81 16.82 0.54
N GLU A 40 -14.85 16.01 0.41
CA GLU A 40 -16.23 16.28 0.82
C GLU A 40 -16.37 16.43 2.34
N GLY A 41 -15.64 15.64 3.11
CA GLY A 41 -15.61 15.69 4.57
C GLY A 41 -14.60 16.69 5.15
N LEU A 42 -13.86 17.42 4.32
CA LEU A 42 -12.79 18.28 4.82
C LEU A 42 -13.31 19.50 5.60
N ALA A 43 -14.44 20.09 5.19
CA ALA A 43 -15.00 21.24 5.89
C ALA A 43 -15.36 20.91 7.34
N GLU A 44 -16.14 19.84 7.55
CA GLU A 44 -16.49 19.33 8.88
C GLU A 44 -15.25 18.93 9.69
N LYS A 45 -14.26 18.29 9.04
CA LYS A 45 -12.99 17.94 9.70
C LYS A 45 -12.23 19.18 10.19
N LEU A 46 -12.24 20.28 9.46
CA LEU A 46 -11.54 21.51 9.85
C LEU A 46 -12.21 22.24 11.02
N ASP A 47 -13.51 22.02 11.23
CA ASP A 47 -14.25 22.56 12.38
C ASP A 47 -13.90 21.84 13.69
N ASP A 48 -13.41 20.60 13.63
CA ASP A 48 -12.94 19.84 14.79
C ASP A 48 -11.54 20.32 15.24
N PRO A 49 -11.38 20.87 16.46
CA PRO A 49 -10.08 21.29 16.99
C PRO A 49 -9.03 20.17 17.05
N ALA A 50 -9.45 18.90 17.14
CA ALA A 50 -8.54 17.75 17.11
C ALA A 50 -7.83 17.62 15.74
N TRP A 51 -8.48 18.09 14.69
CA TRP A 51 -8.02 18.06 13.31
C TRP A 51 -7.46 19.40 12.82
N ARG A 52 -7.10 20.33 13.72
CA ARG A 52 -6.41 21.57 13.30
C ARG A 52 -5.15 21.28 12.45
N PRO A 53 -4.97 21.89 11.26
CA PRO A 53 -3.79 21.69 10.42
C PRO A 53 -2.47 21.97 11.13
N ASP A 54 -1.40 21.35 10.66
CA ASP A 54 -0.04 21.59 11.16
C ASP A 54 0.51 22.95 10.70
N PHE A 55 0.18 23.34 9.47
CA PHE A 55 0.49 24.66 8.92
C PHE A 55 -0.68 25.17 8.06
N GLY A 56 -0.68 26.48 7.81
CA GLY A 56 -1.74 27.14 7.05
C GLY A 56 -3.01 27.36 7.88
N PRO A 57 -4.05 27.97 7.28
CA PRO A 57 -5.29 28.27 7.97
C PRO A 57 -6.11 27.00 8.24
N ALA A 58 -6.84 26.99 9.36
CA ALA A 58 -7.90 26.00 9.62
C ALA A 58 -9.20 26.42 8.91
N ALA A 59 -9.13 26.58 7.59
CA ALA A 59 -10.25 27.05 6.77
C ALA A 59 -10.35 26.22 5.49
N PHE A 60 -11.58 25.92 5.07
CA PHE A 60 -11.81 25.16 3.85
C PHE A 60 -11.48 26.02 2.62
N VAL A 61 -10.62 25.50 1.74
CA VAL A 61 -10.23 26.15 0.48
C VAL A 61 -10.81 25.35 -0.68
N PRO A 62 -11.95 25.74 -1.28
CA PRO A 62 -12.66 24.89 -2.25
C PRO A 62 -11.82 24.48 -3.47
N ARG A 63 -10.90 25.34 -3.91
CA ARG A 63 -10.07 25.04 -5.08
C ARG A 63 -9.05 23.91 -4.84
N SER A 64 -8.55 23.77 -3.62
CA SER A 64 -7.39 22.91 -3.32
C SER A 64 -7.63 21.87 -2.23
N GLY A 65 -8.67 22.03 -1.42
CA GLY A 65 -8.86 21.26 -0.20
C GLY A 65 -7.67 21.46 0.76
N ALA A 66 -7.07 20.36 1.20
CA ALA A 66 -5.90 20.32 2.08
C ALA A 66 -4.76 19.51 1.46
N THR A 67 -3.53 19.82 1.84
CA THR A 67 -2.32 19.13 1.39
C THR A 67 -1.73 18.29 2.51
N VAL A 68 -1.28 17.07 2.21
CA VAL A 68 -0.56 16.22 3.16
C VAL A 68 0.91 16.11 2.73
N ILE A 69 1.83 16.43 3.63
CA ILE A 69 3.27 16.48 3.34
C ILE A 69 4.01 15.64 4.37
N GLY A 70 4.95 14.80 3.94
CA GLY A 70 5.66 13.94 4.89
C GLY A 70 7.06 13.55 4.45
N ALA A 71 7.63 12.66 5.26
CA ALA A 71 8.86 11.95 4.98
C ALA A 71 8.61 10.48 5.35
N ARG A 72 9.00 9.56 4.47
CA ARG A 72 8.78 8.12 4.61
C ARG A 72 9.93 7.33 4.01
N LYS A 73 9.99 6.04 4.31
CA LYS A 73 10.81 5.09 3.53
C LYS A 73 10.31 5.02 2.08
N PHE A 74 11.12 4.44 1.20
CA PHE A 74 10.69 4.18 -0.16
C PHE A 74 9.42 3.32 -0.15
N LEU A 75 8.41 3.81 -0.84
CA LEU A 75 7.19 3.07 -1.13
C LEU A 75 7.30 2.54 -2.55
N VAL A 76 7.02 1.25 -2.74
CA VAL A 76 6.91 0.64 -4.07
C VAL A 76 5.45 0.30 -4.32
N ALA A 77 4.90 0.87 -5.39
CA ALA A 77 3.61 0.46 -5.93
C ALA A 77 3.84 -0.74 -6.84
N PHE A 78 3.26 -1.88 -6.46
CA PHE A 78 3.49 -3.17 -7.08
C PHE A 78 2.17 -3.89 -7.27
N ASN A 79 1.85 -4.26 -8.51
CA ASN A 79 0.63 -4.98 -8.83
C ASN A 79 0.96 -6.43 -9.23
N VAL A 80 0.16 -7.39 -8.77
CA VAL A 80 0.25 -8.79 -9.21
C VAL A 80 -0.96 -9.14 -10.07
N ASN A 81 -0.72 -9.58 -11.30
CA ASN A 81 -1.77 -9.93 -12.26
C ASN A 81 -2.29 -11.34 -11.96
N LEU A 82 -3.61 -11.53 -12.06
CA LEU A 82 -4.26 -12.82 -11.86
C LEU A 82 -4.95 -13.29 -13.15
N ASN A 83 -5.05 -14.61 -13.33
CA ASN A 83 -5.75 -15.25 -14.44
C ASN A 83 -7.29 -15.18 -14.36
N THR A 84 -7.86 -14.07 -13.89
CA THR A 84 -9.31 -13.88 -13.73
C THR A 84 -9.71 -12.44 -14.02
N LEU A 85 -10.97 -12.21 -14.38
CA LEU A 85 -11.59 -10.88 -14.42
C LEU A 85 -12.45 -10.59 -13.18
N ASP A 86 -12.54 -11.54 -12.23
CA ASP A 86 -13.35 -11.36 -11.03
C ASP A 86 -12.58 -10.55 -9.98
N LYS A 87 -12.94 -9.26 -9.85
CA LYS A 87 -12.46 -8.37 -8.81
C LYS A 87 -12.62 -8.95 -7.40
N ARG A 88 -13.69 -9.71 -7.13
CA ARG A 88 -13.98 -10.27 -5.80
C ARG A 88 -12.92 -11.31 -5.43
N LEU A 89 -12.46 -12.11 -6.39
CA LEU A 89 -11.39 -13.08 -6.20
C LEU A 89 -10.05 -12.37 -5.92
N ALA A 90 -9.70 -11.37 -6.73
CA ALA A 90 -8.49 -10.56 -6.48
C ALA A 90 -8.54 -9.88 -5.10
N ASN A 91 -9.71 -9.36 -4.70
CA ASN A 91 -9.86 -8.69 -3.42
C ASN A 91 -9.77 -9.68 -2.25
N ARG A 92 -10.23 -10.93 -2.39
CA ARG A 92 -10.03 -11.96 -1.37
C ARG A 92 -8.55 -12.22 -1.09
N VAL A 93 -7.72 -12.27 -2.14
CA VAL A 93 -6.26 -12.40 -2.01
C VAL A 93 -5.66 -11.13 -1.39
N ALA A 94 -6.07 -9.94 -1.86
CA ALA A 94 -5.61 -8.67 -1.29
C ALA A 94 -5.88 -8.56 0.22
N LEU A 95 -7.03 -9.07 0.68
CA LEU A 95 -7.40 -9.14 2.09
C LEU A 95 -6.55 -10.13 2.90
N ASP A 96 -6.02 -11.20 2.30
CA ASP A 96 -5.08 -12.10 2.98
C ASP A 96 -3.71 -11.47 3.15
N VAL A 97 -3.23 -10.76 2.13
CA VAL A 97 -1.83 -10.31 2.08
C VAL A 97 -1.62 -8.95 2.75
N ARG A 98 -2.62 -8.05 2.76
CA ARG A 98 -2.45 -6.72 3.36
C ARG A 98 -2.42 -6.79 4.89
N GLU A 99 -1.62 -5.94 5.52
CA GLU A 99 -1.42 -5.93 6.98
C GLU A 99 -2.73 -5.81 7.76
N LYS A 100 -3.61 -4.90 7.35
CA LYS A 100 -4.93 -4.68 7.98
C LYS A 100 -5.84 -5.92 7.91
N GLY A 101 -5.59 -6.81 6.96
CA GLY A 101 -6.36 -8.03 6.75
C GLY A 101 -7.84 -7.78 6.44
N ARG A 102 -8.71 -8.59 7.04
CA ARG A 102 -10.17 -8.60 6.80
C ARG A 102 -10.94 -8.25 8.07
N ARG A 103 -12.11 -7.65 7.88
CA ARG A 103 -13.07 -7.51 8.99
C ARG A 103 -13.57 -8.91 9.36
N ARG A 104 -13.51 -9.24 10.65
CA ARG A 104 -14.06 -10.48 11.18
C ARG A 104 -15.58 -10.45 11.01
N ARG A 105 -16.14 -11.57 10.57
CA ARG A 105 -17.58 -11.76 10.44
C ARG A 105 -18.01 -12.99 11.22
N ASN A 106 -19.22 -12.96 11.80
CA ASN A 106 -19.83 -14.11 12.44
C ASN A 106 -20.36 -15.10 11.39
N GLU A 107 -20.97 -16.20 11.85
CA GLU A 107 -21.54 -17.26 10.98
C GLU A 107 -22.67 -16.74 10.07
N HIS A 108 -23.35 -15.65 10.46
CA HIS A 108 -24.39 -14.98 9.68
C HIS A 108 -23.83 -13.92 8.71
N GLY A 109 -22.50 -13.72 8.69
CA GLY A 109 -21.85 -12.75 7.84
C GLY A 109 -21.89 -11.31 8.36
N GLU A 110 -22.30 -11.07 9.60
CA GLU A 110 -22.34 -9.75 10.21
C GLU A 110 -20.97 -9.37 10.79
N PRO A 111 -20.58 -8.08 10.79
CA PRO A 111 -19.33 -7.65 11.40
C PRO A 111 -19.29 -7.96 12.90
N VAL A 112 -18.22 -8.60 13.36
CA VAL A 112 -17.98 -8.77 14.80
C VAL A 112 -17.46 -7.45 15.35
N LEU A 113 -18.10 -6.94 16.41
CA LEU A 113 -17.70 -5.73 17.11
C LEU A 113 -17.00 -6.09 18.43
N ASP A 114 -16.07 -5.25 18.86
CA ASP A 114 -15.45 -5.36 20.19
C ASP A 114 -16.32 -4.73 21.29
N GLY A 115 -15.82 -4.72 22.53
CA GLY A 115 -16.53 -4.15 23.68
C GLY A 115 -16.78 -2.64 23.61
N ARG A 116 -16.24 -1.93 22.61
CA ARG A 116 -16.44 -0.49 22.35
C ARG A 116 -17.36 -0.24 21.14
N GLY A 117 -17.81 -1.29 20.46
CA GLY A 117 -18.59 -1.19 19.24
C GLY A 117 -17.74 -1.03 17.97
N ASP A 118 -16.41 -1.16 18.06
CA ASP A 118 -15.52 -1.05 16.91
C ASP A 118 -15.39 -2.39 16.16
N PRO A 119 -15.29 -2.40 14.81
CA PRO A 119 -15.13 -3.64 14.07
C PRO A 119 -13.83 -4.37 14.40
N VAL A 120 -13.92 -5.67 14.70
CA VAL A 120 -12.78 -6.55 14.90
C VAL A 120 -12.15 -6.91 13.55
N TRP A 121 -10.82 -6.88 13.49
CA TRP A 121 -10.05 -7.22 12.29
C TRP A 121 -9.20 -8.47 12.53
N ASP A 122 -9.20 -9.36 11.54
CA ASP A 122 -8.23 -10.44 11.42
C ASP A 122 -7.07 -9.94 10.56
N PRO A 123 -5.86 -9.79 11.12
CA PRO A 123 -4.72 -9.25 10.38
C PRO A 123 -4.33 -10.16 9.22
N GLY A 124 -3.75 -9.56 8.17
CA GLY A 124 -3.22 -10.32 7.05
C GLY A 124 -1.81 -10.82 7.31
N ILE A 125 -1.26 -11.50 6.31
CA ILE A 125 0.02 -12.21 6.38
C ILE A 125 1.21 -11.24 6.38
N LEU A 126 1.17 -10.21 5.52
CA LEU A 126 2.33 -9.33 5.33
C LEU A 126 2.19 -8.05 6.13
N ARG A 127 3.27 -7.66 6.80
CA ARG A 127 3.40 -6.36 7.47
C ARG A 127 3.90 -5.31 6.49
N SER A 128 3.60 -4.04 6.73
CA SER A 128 3.99 -2.92 5.86
C SER A 128 3.50 -3.07 4.42
N VAL A 129 2.32 -3.67 4.26
CA VAL A 129 1.65 -3.87 2.96
C VAL A 129 0.22 -3.37 3.03
N LYS A 130 -0.13 -2.49 2.10
CA LYS A 130 -1.51 -2.13 1.79
C LYS A 130 -1.87 -2.75 0.45
N ALA A 131 -3.04 -3.39 0.34
CA ALA A 131 -3.48 -3.97 -0.92
C ALA A 131 -4.99 -3.89 -1.12
N VAL A 132 -5.39 -3.88 -2.40
CA VAL A 132 -6.78 -3.94 -2.84
C VAL A 132 -6.87 -4.75 -4.14
N GLY A 133 -7.95 -5.52 -4.32
CA GLY A 133 -8.23 -6.18 -5.59
C GLY A 133 -8.98 -5.24 -6.53
N TRP A 134 -8.54 -5.16 -7.78
CA TRP A 134 -9.22 -4.38 -8.81
C TRP A 134 -9.08 -5.00 -10.20
N VAL A 135 -9.80 -4.47 -11.17
CA VAL A 135 -9.81 -4.97 -12.56
C VAL A 135 -9.65 -3.79 -13.49
N ILE A 136 -8.69 -3.89 -14.39
CA ILE A 136 -8.49 -2.95 -15.50
C ILE A 136 -8.97 -3.66 -16.77
N PRO A 137 -10.12 -3.28 -17.34
CA PRO A 137 -10.63 -3.90 -18.56
C PRO A 137 -9.58 -3.96 -19.68
N GLU A 138 -8.77 -2.90 -19.81
CA GLU A 138 -7.73 -2.74 -20.83
C GLU A 138 -6.58 -3.76 -20.68
N PHE A 139 -6.32 -4.25 -19.46
CA PHE A 139 -5.28 -5.26 -19.21
C PHE A 139 -5.83 -6.68 -19.27
N GLY A 140 -7.14 -6.86 -19.48
CA GLY A 140 -7.76 -8.17 -19.60
C GLY A 140 -7.59 -9.07 -18.37
N CYS A 141 -7.27 -8.50 -17.20
CA CYS A 141 -7.05 -9.24 -15.97
C CYS A 141 -7.40 -8.42 -14.72
N ALA A 142 -7.68 -9.14 -13.63
CA ALA A 142 -7.75 -8.61 -12.29
C ALA A 142 -6.34 -8.53 -11.70
N GLN A 143 -6.10 -7.51 -10.90
CA GLN A 143 -4.84 -7.28 -10.22
C GLN A 143 -5.04 -7.19 -8.71
N ILE A 144 -4.04 -7.66 -7.97
CA ILE A 144 -3.81 -7.29 -6.58
C ILE A 144 -2.93 -6.04 -6.63
N SER A 145 -3.52 -4.86 -6.43
CA SER A 145 -2.75 -3.62 -6.38
C SER A 145 -2.21 -3.39 -4.97
N MET A 146 -0.89 -3.22 -4.85
CA MET A 146 -0.21 -3.20 -3.56
C MET A 146 0.70 -1.98 -3.42
N ASN A 147 0.81 -1.50 -2.19
CA ASN A 147 1.83 -0.56 -1.75
C ASN A 147 2.69 -1.24 -0.69
N LEU A 148 3.96 -1.49 -1.02
CA LEU A 148 4.98 -1.96 -0.08
C LEU A 148 5.59 -0.72 0.58
N THR A 149 5.21 -0.46 1.83
CA THR A 149 5.60 0.78 2.53
C THR A 149 6.95 0.67 3.25
N ASP A 150 7.42 -0.55 3.48
CA ASP A 150 8.73 -0.85 4.04
C ASP A 150 9.29 -2.14 3.46
N LEU A 151 10.22 -2.01 2.50
CA LEU A 151 10.85 -3.13 1.81
C LEU A 151 11.80 -3.95 2.68
N GLU A 152 12.24 -3.42 3.83
CA GLU A 152 13.05 -4.17 4.80
C GLU A 152 12.18 -5.13 5.60
N VAL A 153 10.91 -4.75 5.85
CA VAL A 153 9.93 -5.58 6.57
C VAL A 153 9.30 -6.60 5.63
N THR A 154 8.84 -6.17 4.47
CA THR A 154 8.29 -7.06 3.43
C THR A 154 9.00 -6.81 2.11
N PRO A 155 9.99 -7.66 1.75
CA PRO A 155 10.65 -7.60 0.47
C PRO A 155 9.73 -7.90 -0.71
N LEU A 156 10.09 -7.38 -1.90
CA LEU A 156 9.31 -7.54 -3.13
C LEU A 156 8.97 -8.99 -3.48
N HIS A 157 9.97 -9.89 -3.41
CA HIS A 157 9.80 -11.31 -3.72
C HIS A 157 8.86 -12.02 -2.71
N VAL A 158 8.91 -11.63 -1.43
CA VAL A 158 7.99 -12.15 -0.41
C VAL A 158 6.56 -11.73 -0.72
N ALA A 159 6.34 -10.47 -1.10
CA ALA A 159 5.01 -9.98 -1.47
C ALA A 159 4.44 -10.73 -2.69
N PHE A 160 5.25 -10.94 -3.73
CA PHE A 160 4.85 -11.68 -4.92
C PHE A 160 4.55 -13.16 -4.62
N ASP A 161 5.46 -13.87 -3.97
CA ASP A 161 5.31 -15.29 -3.65
C ASP A 161 4.07 -15.52 -2.76
N THR A 162 3.85 -14.66 -1.75
CA THR A 162 2.66 -14.76 -0.89
C THR A 162 1.37 -14.53 -1.69
N CYS A 163 1.36 -13.59 -2.64
CA CYS A 163 0.20 -13.40 -3.52
C CYS A 163 -0.06 -14.63 -4.39
N ASP A 164 0.97 -15.20 -5.00
CA ASP A 164 0.84 -16.40 -5.83
C ASP A 164 0.37 -17.61 -5.00
N GLU A 165 0.90 -17.81 -3.79
CA GLU A 165 0.45 -18.87 -2.88
C GLU A 165 -1.04 -18.71 -2.52
N ARG A 166 -1.46 -17.51 -2.07
CA ARG A 166 -2.87 -17.25 -1.71
C ARG A 166 -3.81 -17.31 -2.91
N ALA A 167 -3.31 -16.99 -4.11
CA ALA A 167 -4.06 -17.16 -5.36
C ALA A 167 -4.26 -18.65 -5.67
N ARG A 168 -3.20 -19.46 -5.56
CA ARG A 168 -3.23 -20.91 -5.85
C ARG A 168 -4.17 -21.69 -4.95
N GLU A 169 -4.29 -21.33 -3.68
CA GLU A 169 -5.27 -21.92 -2.76
C GLU A 169 -6.74 -21.76 -3.23
N ARG A 170 -6.97 -20.85 -4.18
CA ARG A 170 -8.29 -20.56 -4.75
C ARG A 170 -8.40 -20.97 -6.23
N GLY A 171 -7.46 -21.75 -6.73
CA GLY A 171 -7.40 -22.15 -8.15
C GLY A 171 -7.00 -21.02 -9.10
N LEU A 172 -6.52 -19.89 -8.57
CA LEU A 172 -5.99 -18.78 -9.36
C LEU A 172 -4.48 -18.94 -9.57
N ARG A 173 -3.93 -18.14 -10.48
CA ARG A 173 -2.50 -18.07 -10.78
C ARG A 173 -2.06 -16.63 -10.89
N ALA A 174 -0.91 -16.30 -10.29
CA ALA A 174 -0.20 -15.09 -10.68
C ALA A 174 0.33 -15.27 -12.11
N THR A 175 0.01 -14.34 -13.00
CA THR A 175 0.38 -14.38 -14.42
C THR A 175 1.48 -13.39 -14.79
N GLY A 176 1.85 -12.53 -13.86
CA GLY A 176 2.88 -11.50 -14.02
C GLY A 176 2.74 -10.46 -12.93
N SER A 177 3.57 -9.43 -12.99
CA SER A 177 3.48 -8.28 -12.10
C SER A 177 3.94 -7.00 -12.77
N GLU A 178 3.63 -5.88 -12.13
CA GLU A 178 3.90 -4.55 -12.64
C GLU A 178 4.44 -3.69 -11.50
N ILE A 179 5.46 -2.90 -11.81
CA ILE A 179 5.94 -1.82 -10.94
C ILE A 179 5.38 -0.52 -11.48
N VAL A 180 4.62 0.20 -10.66
CA VAL A 180 4.11 1.52 -11.02
C VAL A 180 5.11 2.58 -10.56
N GLY A 181 5.84 3.16 -11.51
CA GLY A 181 6.86 4.18 -11.26
C GLY A 181 8.27 3.58 -11.10
N LEU A 182 9.00 4.01 -10.07
CA LEU A 182 10.39 3.61 -9.84
C LEU A 182 10.51 2.65 -8.65
N ILE A 183 11.53 1.79 -8.71
CA ILE A 183 11.91 0.89 -7.61
C ILE A 183 13.39 1.07 -7.25
N PRO A 184 13.78 0.96 -5.97
CA PRO A 184 15.20 0.89 -5.61
C PRO A 184 15.85 -0.36 -6.23
N LYS A 185 16.96 -0.19 -6.96
CA LYS A 185 17.73 -1.29 -7.58
C LYS A 185 18.01 -2.43 -6.59
N ALA A 186 18.33 -2.09 -5.34
CA ALA A 186 18.62 -3.06 -4.28
C ALA A 186 17.47 -4.06 -4.04
N ALA A 187 16.21 -3.66 -4.22
CA ALA A 187 15.06 -4.54 -4.05
C ALA A 187 15.00 -5.63 -5.12
N LEU A 188 15.30 -5.28 -6.38
CA LEU A 188 15.38 -6.25 -7.49
C LEU A 188 16.59 -7.16 -7.34
N LEU A 189 17.75 -6.63 -6.93
CA LEU A 189 18.93 -7.45 -6.65
C LEU A 189 18.68 -8.46 -5.52
N ALA A 190 17.98 -8.04 -4.45
CA ALA A 190 17.58 -8.93 -3.36
C ALA A 190 16.63 -10.04 -3.84
N ALA A 191 15.65 -9.72 -4.68
CA ALA A 191 14.77 -10.71 -5.30
C ALA A 191 15.55 -11.70 -6.18
N GLY A 192 16.48 -11.22 -7.00
CA GLY A 192 17.33 -12.09 -7.84
C GLY A 192 18.17 -13.06 -7.02
N ARG A 193 18.79 -12.59 -5.92
CA ARG A 193 19.55 -13.46 -5.00
C ARG A 193 18.64 -14.48 -4.32
N HIS A 194 17.46 -14.06 -3.87
CA HIS A 194 16.47 -14.94 -3.25
C HIS A 194 16.10 -16.10 -4.18
N TYR A 195 15.70 -15.80 -5.42
CA TYR A 195 15.27 -16.84 -6.35
C TYR A 195 16.41 -17.74 -6.84
N LEU A 196 17.62 -17.22 -7.06
CA LEU A 196 18.79 -18.06 -7.35
C LEU A 196 19.09 -19.04 -6.21
N ALA A 197 19.06 -18.57 -4.96
CA ALA A 197 19.26 -19.42 -3.80
C ALA A 197 18.18 -20.51 -3.71
N ARG A 198 16.90 -20.15 -3.97
CA ARG A 198 15.78 -21.11 -4.03
C ARG A 198 15.95 -22.17 -5.12
N MET A 199 16.66 -21.85 -6.20
CA MET A 199 17.01 -22.78 -7.28
C MET A 199 18.29 -23.59 -7.00
N GLY A 200 18.90 -23.47 -5.81
CA GLY A 200 20.17 -24.12 -5.48
C GLY A 200 21.36 -23.59 -6.29
N ARG A 201 21.31 -22.33 -6.74
CA ARG A 201 22.35 -21.68 -7.54
C ARG A 201 23.13 -20.65 -6.71
N SER A 202 24.36 -20.37 -7.17
CA SER A 202 25.21 -19.34 -6.55
C SER A 202 24.58 -17.95 -6.71
N THR A 203 24.67 -17.13 -5.67
CA THR A 203 24.23 -15.73 -5.65
C THR A 203 25.37 -14.75 -5.97
N GLY A 204 26.61 -15.24 -6.06
CA GLY A 204 27.82 -14.49 -6.40
C GLY A 204 27.98 -14.26 -7.90
N VAL A 205 26.89 -13.91 -8.59
CA VAL A 205 26.84 -13.66 -10.03
C VAL A 205 26.79 -12.16 -10.33
N PRO A 206 27.09 -11.72 -11.57
CA PRO A 206 26.97 -10.31 -11.96
C PRO A 206 25.55 -9.75 -11.70
N GLU A 207 25.45 -8.44 -11.43
CA GLU A 207 24.16 -7.79 -11.17
C GLU A 207 23.14 -7.99 -12.30
N SER A 208 23.59 -8.00 -13.56
CA SER A 208 22.72 -8.23 -14.73
C SER A 208 22.03 -9.60 -14.68
N ALA A 209 22.70 -10.63 -14.17
CA ALA A 209 22.11 -11.95 -13.98
C ALA A 209 21.06 -11.94 -12.84
N LEU A 210 21.34 -11.25 -11.73
CA LEU A 210 20.38 -11.09 -10.63
C LEU A 210 19.12 -10.36 -11.10
N LEU A 211 19.28 -9.27 -11.84
CA LEU A 211 18.17 -8.50 -12.39
C LEU A 211 17.37 -9.34 -13.39
N HIS A 212 18.04 -10.08 -14.27
CA HIS A 212 17.37 -10.98 -15.22
C HIS A 212 16.50 -12.03 -14.50
N VAL A 213 17.05 -12.71 -13.49
CA VAL A 213 16.31 -13.69 -12.69
C VAL A 213 15.13 -13.02 -11.99
N ALA A 214 15.34 -11.88 -11.33
CA ALA A 214 14.28 -11.15 -10.64
C ALA A 214 13.14 -10.78 -11.60
N MET A 215 13.45 -10.17 -12.74
CA MET A 215 12.45 -9.76 -13.73
C MET A 215 11.67 -10.95 -14.28
N ARG A 216 12.37 -12.04 -14.63
CA ARG A 216 11.74 -13.26 -15.15
C ARG A 216 10.85 -13.94 -14.12
N THR A 217 11.32 -14.09 -12.88
CA THR A 217 10.56 -14.83 -11.85
C THR A 217 9.37 -14.03 -11.34
N LEU A 218 9.51 -12.72 -11.18
CA LEU A 218 8.40 -11.85 -10.78
C LEU A 218 7.42 -11.61 -11.94
N GLY A 219 7.79 -11.94 -13.17
CA GLY A 219 6.98 -11.64 -14.35
C GLY A 219 6.84 -10.13 -14.58
N LEU A 220 7.92 -9.38 -14.35
CA LEU A 220 8.03 -7.96 -14.69
C LEU A 220 8.29 -7.87 -16.19
N ALA A 221 7.27 -7.54 -16.96
CA ALA A 221 7.34 -7.31 -18.41
C ALA A 221 7.21 -5.81 -18.71
#